data_AF-A0A151R8V3-F1
#
_entry.id   AF-A0A151R8V3-F1
#
_cell.length_a   1.000
_cell.length_b   1.000
_cell.length_c   1.000
_cell.angle_alpha   90.00
_cell.angle_beta   90.00
_cell.angle_gamma   90.00
#
_symmetry.space_group_name_H-M   'P 1'
#
loop_
_entity.id
_entity.type
_entity.pdbx_description
1 polymer ?
#
loop_
_entity_poly.entity_id
_entity_poly.type
_entity_poly.pdbx_seq_one_letter_code
_entity_poly.pdbx_strand_id
1 'polypeptide(L)'
;MNPQTSNIKKISPAEMQLRREKGLCFTYDDKFSPSHKCPNKQYLLLQVDDEDRMELLPDPPDNSGSHTSPLLQEHHLSYNALKGSPGLGIMQF
;
A
#
# COMPACT_ATOMS: atom_id res chain seq x y z
N MET A 1 20.15 -0.91 29.25
CA MET A 1 19.13 -1.47 28.32
C MET A 1 19.71 -1.41 26.92
N ASN A 2 19.85 -2.55 26.26
CA ASN A 2 20.48 -2.64 24.95
C ASN A 2 19.43 -2.28 23.88
N PRO A 3 19.59 -1.18 23.11
CA PRO A 3 18.68 -0.90 22.01
C PRO A 3 18.92 -1.96 20.94
N GLN A 4 18.03 -2.96 20.89
CA GLN A 4 17.97 -3.89 19.77
C GLN A 4 17.64 -3.05 18.53
N THR A 5 18.68 -2.63 17.81
CA THR A 5 18.59 -1.99 16.50
C THR A 5 17.89 -2.98 15.60
N SER A 6 16.58 -2.80 15.41
CA SER A 6 15.78 -3.66 14.57
C SER A 6 16.20 -3.43 13.13
N ASN A 7 17.14 -4.23 12.66
CA ASN A 7 17.38 -4.45 11.25
C ASN A 7 16.00 -4.77 10.64
N ILE A 8 15.55 -3.98 9.66
CA ILE A 8 14.26 -4.20 9.00
C ILE A 8 14.31 -5.62 8.43
N LYS A 9 13.62 -6.55 9.10
CA LYS A 9 13.62 -7.94 8.69
C LYS A 9 12.77 -8.05 7.44
N LYS A 10 13.41 -8.40 6.33
CA LYS A 10 12.70 -8.72 5.09
C LYS A 10 11.96 -10.04 5.31
N ILE A 11 10.65 -9.96 5.45
CA ILE A 11 9.77 -11.13 5.47
C ILE A 11 9.63 -11.67 4.05
N SER A 12 9.85 -12.97 3.86
CA SER A 12 9.67 -13.59 2.55
C SER A 12 8.17 -13.66 2.19
N PRO A 13 7.81 -13.77 0.90
CA PRO A 13 6.41 -13.97 0.50
C PRO A 13 5.75 -15.20 1.15
N ALA A 14 6.50 -16.30 1.28
CA ALA A 14 6.02 -17.51 1.95
C ALA A 14 5.78 -17.29 3.45
N GLU A 15 6.65 -16.55 4.12
CA GLU A 15 6.47 -16.19 5.53
C GLU A 15 5.27 -15.25 5.72
N MET A 16 5.08 -14.27 4.83
CA MET A 16 3.89 -13.41 4.85
C MET A 16 2.60 -14.21 4.77
N GLN A 17 2.55 -15.17 3.86
CA GLN A 17 1.38 -16.04 3.70
C GLN A 17 1.14 -16.86 4.97
N LEU A 18 2.19 -17.47 5.52
CA LEU A 18 2.09 -18.27 6.75
C LEU A 18 1.62 -17.42 7.95
N ARG A 19 2.12 -16.19 8.09
CA ARG A 19 1.69 -15.26 9.14
C ARG A 19 0.23 -14.85 8.96
N ARG A 20 -0.22 -14.60 7.72
CA ARG A 20 -1.62 -14.30 7.41
C ARG A 20 -2.54 -15.45 7.78
N GLU A 21 -2.20 -16.67 7.37
CA GLU A 21 -2.98 -17.88 7.67
C GLU A 21 -3.08 -18.16 9.18
N LYS A 22 -2.00 -17.89 9.92
CA LYS A 22 -1.97 -18.04 11.38
C LYS A 22 -2.55 -16.85 12.15
N GLY A 23 -2.90 -15.76 11.47
CA GLY A 23 -3.33 -14.52 12.11
C GLY A 23 -2.27 -13.94 13.05
N LEU A 24 -1.01 -13.93 12.61
CA LEU A 24 0.13 -13.38 13.37
C LEU A 24 0.54 -12.02 12.83
N CYS A 25 1.05 -11.17 13.72
CA CYS A 25 1.63 -9.89 13.35
C CYS A 25 2.82 -10.09 12.39
N PHE A 26 3.02 -9.16 11.45
CA PHE A 26 4.12 -9.24 10.49
C PHE A 26 5.49 -8.91 11.12
N THR A 27 5.48 -8.19 12.24
CA THR A 27 6.68 -7.74 12.94
C THR A 27 7.01 -8.63 14.15
N TYR A 28 6.00 -9.25 14.76
CA TYR A 28 6.11 -10.05 15.98
C TYR A 28 5.31 -11.34 15.87
N ASP A 29 5.67 -12.38 16.62
CA ASP A 29 4.93 -13.65 16.65
C ASP A 29 3.73 -13.60 17.61
N ASP A 30 3.05 -12.47 17.66
CA ASP A 30 1.86 -12.24 18.48
C ASP A 30 0.59 -12.23 17.60
N LYS A 31 -0.57 -12.45 18.20
CA LYS A 31 -1.86 -12.49 17.50
C LYS A 31 -2.18 -11.13 16.87
N PHE A 32 -2.47 -11.14 15.58
CA PHE A 32 -2.95 -10.00 14.84
C PHE A 32 -4.46 -9.81 15.09
N SER A 33 -4.86 -8.57 15.35
CA SER A 33 -6.25 -8.13 15.42
C SER A 33 -6.34 -6.70 14.86
N PRO A 34 -7.53 -6.21 14.47
CA PRO A 34 -7.70 -4.83 14.00
C PRO A 34 -7.25 -3.77 15.02
N SER A 35 -7.24 -4.12 16.31
CA SER A 35 -6.77 -3.27 17.41
C SER A 35 -5.34 -3.56 17.88
N HIS A 36 -4.62 -4.47 17.18
CA HIS A 36 -3.27 -4.86 17.56
C HIS A 36 -2.31 -3.67 17.49
N LYS A 37 -1.58 -3.44 18.58
CA LYS A 37 -0.49 -2.47 18.65
C LYS A 37 0.80 -3.21 18.94
N CYS A 38 1.75 -3.15 18.00
CA CYS A 38 3.06 -3.74 18.19
C CYS A 38 3.73 -3.19 19.46
N PRO A 39 4.24 -4.04 20.36
CA PRO A 39 4.82 -3.61 21.64
C PRO A 39 6.09 -2.77 21.46
N ASN A 40 6.86 -3.00 20.40
CA ASN A 40 8.00 -2.16 20.04
C ASN A 40 7.70 -1.50 18.69
N LYS A 41 6.97 -0.38 18.79
CA LYS A 41 6.52 0.38 17.62
C LYS A 41 7.73 1.04 16.97
N GLN A 42 8.05 0.63 15.75
CA GLN A 42 9.06 1.28 14.93
C GLN A 42 8.43 2.47 14.22
N TYR A 43 9.06 3.63 14.31
CA TYR A 43 8.67 4.81 13.55
C TYR A 43 9.56 4.90 12.32
N LEU A 44 8.94 5.07 11.15
CA LEU A 44 9.64 5.42 9.93
C LEU A 44 9.37 6.90 9.67
N LEU A 45 10.43 7.71 9.69
CA LEU A 45 10.36 9.11 9.29
C LEU A 45 10.73 9.18 7.81
N LEU A 46 9.77 9.60 6.98
CA LEU A 46 10.06 9.97 5.59
C LEU A 46 10.48 11.42 5.57
N GLN A 47 11.76 11.66 5.33
CA GLN A 47 12.28 12.99 5.04
C GLN A 47 12.19 13.19 3.53
N VAL A 48 11.57 14.29 3.12
CA VAL A 48 11.48 14.71 1.72
C VAL A 48 12.27 16.00 1.64
N ASP A 49 13.26 16.05 0.77
CA ASP A 49 13.98 17.29 0.49
C ASP A 49 13.14 18.14 -0.47
N ASP A 50 13.06 19.45 -0.21
CA ASP A 50 12.23 20.37 -1.01
C ASP A 50 12.67 20.46 -2.49
N GLU A 51 13.85 19.94 -2.82
CA GLU A 51 14.45 19.93 -4.15
C GLU A 51 13.73 18.94 -5.11
N ASP A 52 13.08 17.91 -4.58
CA ASP A 52 12.28 16.92 -5.34
C ASP A 52 10.80 17.32 -5.43
N ARG A 53 10.45 18.55 -5.01
CA ARG A 53 9.13 19.11 -5.32
C ARG A 53 9.07 19.34 -6.81
N MET A 54 8.62 18.32 -7.54
CA MET A 54 8.15 18.48 -8.91
C MET A 54 7.10 19.59 -8.86
N GLU A 55 7.48 20.78 -9.31
CA GLU A 55 6.54 21.86 -9.54
C GLU A 55 5.44 21.25 -10.39
N LEU A 56 4.24 21.13 -9.81
CA LEU A 56 3.08 20.68 -10.54
C LEU A 56 2.92 21.69 -11.67
N LEU A 57 3.42 21.32 -12.84
CA LEU A 57 3.20 22.10 -14.04
C LEU A 57 1.69 22.24 -14.15
N PRO A 58 1.15 23.46 -14.27
CA PRO A 58 -0.28 23.62 -14.49
C PRO A 58 -0.64 22.76 -15.70
N ASP A 59 -1.72 21.98 -15.55
CA ASP A 59 -2.21 21.14 -16.63
C ASP A 59 -2.29 21.99 -17.91
N PRO A 60 -1.80 21.48 -19.05
CA PRO A 60 -1.89 22.22 -20.29
C PRO A 60 -3.35 22.65 -20.51
N PRO A 61 -3.60 23.89 -20.97
CA PRO A 61 -4.96 24.35 -21.18
C PRO A 61 -5.68 23.35 -22.08
N ASP A 62 -6.85 22.90 -21.64
CA ASP A 62 -7.71 22.00 -22.38
C ASP A 62 -8.10 22.67 -23.70
N ASN A 63 -7.36 22.36 -24.77
CA ASN A 63 -7.64 22.86 -26.11
C ASN A 63 -8.78 22.02 -26.69
N SER A 64 -10.00 22.35 -26.27
CA SER A 64 -11.24 21.86 -26.86
C SER A 64 -11.37 22.41 -28.29
N GLY A 65 -10.71 21.80 -29.27
CA GLY A 65 -10.67 22.38 -30.61
C GLY A 65 -9.94 21.63 -31.71
N SER A 66 -10.00 20.29 -31.77
CA SER A 66 -9.95 19.54 -33.04
C SER A 66 -10.23 18.05 -32.80
N HIS A 67 -11.36 17.58 -33.34
CA HIS A 67 -11.83 16.21 -33.26
C HIS A 67 -10.94 15.24 -34.08
N THR A 68 -9.96 14.63 -33.42
CA THR A 68 -9.67 13.20 -33.59
C THR A 68 -9.65 12.59 -32.20
N SER A 69 -10.66 11.78 -31.91
CA SER A 69 -11.07 11.25 -30.62
C SER A 69 -9.94 10.70 -29.73
N PRO A 70 -9.68 11.28 -28.55
CA PRO A 70 -9.26 10.52 -27.39
C PRO A 70 -10.55 10.01 -26.75
N LEU A 71 -10.89 8.75 -27.04
CA LEU A 71 -11.89 7.99 -26.29
C LEU A 71 -11.69 8.36 -24.81
N LEU A 72 -12.75 8.91 -24.20
CA LEU A 72 -12.96 9.03 -22.76
C LEU A 72 -11.97 8.10 -22.07
N GLN A 73 -10.96 8.60 -21.37
CA GLN A 73 -10.07 7.73 -20.60
C GLN A 73 -10.91 7.24 -19.41
N GLU A 74 -11.88 6.40 -19.73
CA GLU A 74 -12.79 5.80 -18.81
C GLU A 74 -11.90 4.87 -18.00
N HIS A 75 -11.73 5.21 -16.73
CA HIS A 75 -10.95 4.39 -15.82
C HIS A 75 -11.79 3.12 -15.54
N HIS A 76 -11.72 2.15 -16.44
CA HIS A 76 -12.42 0.88 -16.32
C HIS A 76 -11.78 0.06 -15.20
N LEU A 77 -12.38 0.11 -14.01
CA LEU A 77 -12.16 -0.93 -13.01
C LEU A 77 -12.92 -2.18 -13.45
N SER A 78 -12.25 -3.34 -13.46
CA SER A 78 -12.96 -4.60 -13.77
C SER A 78 -14.08 -4.85 -12.75
N TYR A 79 -15.17 -5.49 -13.17
CA TYR A 79 -16.26 -5.90 -12.26
C TYR A 79 -15.72 -6.71 -11.06
N ASN A 80 -14.71 -7.55 -11.30
CA ASN A 80 -14.04 -8.32 -10.25
C ASN A 80 -13.27 -7.44 -9.25
N ALA A 81 -12.72 -6.30 -9.68
CA ALA A 81 -12.10 -5.32 -8.79
C ALA A 81 -13.15 -4.57 -7.96
N LEU A 82 -14.29 -4.21 -8.56
CA LEU A 82 -15.40 -3.52 -7.89
C LEU A 82 -16.10 -4.38 -6.84
N LYS A 83 -16.30 -5.66 -7.14
CA LYS A 83 -17.03 -6.59 -6.27
C LYS A 83 -16.13 -7.39 -5.34
N GLY A 84 -14.82 -7.39 -5.62
CA GLY A 84 -13.87 -8.34 -5.07
C GLY A 84 -14.12 -9.75 -5.62
N SER A 85 -13.12 -10.38 -6.21
CA SER A 85 -13.18 -11.82 -6.47
C SER A 85 -12.84 -12.57 -5.19
N PRO A 86 -13.65 -13.53 -4.72
CA PRO A 86 -13.26 -14.42 -3.64
C PRO A 86 -12.04 -15.23 -4.05
N GLY A 87 -10.87 -14.74 -3.65
CA GLY A 87 -9.58 -15.37 -3.82
C GLY A 87 -8.85 -15.45 -2.49
N LEU A 88 -7.90 -16.38 -2.39
CA LEU A 88 -7.00 -16.49 -1.24
C LEU A 88 -6.23 -15.17 -1.07
N GLY A 89 -6.72 -14.27 -0.22
CA GLY A 89 -6.05 -12.99 0.07
C GLY A 89 -6.91 -11.73 0.06
N ILE A 90 -8.20 -11.79 -0.28
CA ILE A 90 -9.10 -10.65 -0.04
C ILE A 90 -9.49 -10.60 1.44
N MET A 91 -9.19 -9.48 2.11
CA MET A 91 -9.70 -9.20 3.46
C MET A 91 -11.19 -8.87 3.37
N GLN A 92 -12.03 -9.68 4.02
CA GLN A 92 -13.45 -9.39 4.23
C GLN A 92 -13.58 -8.68 5.59
N PHE A 93 -14.36 -7.60 5.62
CA PHE A 93 -14.63 -6.81 6.83
C PHE A 93 -15.94 -7.22 7.48
#